data_AF-A0A934CZD3-F1
#
_entry.id   AF-A0A934CZD3-F1
#
_cell.length_a   1.000
_cell.length_b   1.000
_cell.length_c   1.000
_cell.angle_alpha   90.00
_cell.angle_beta   90.00
_cell.angle_gamma   90.00
#
_symmetry.space_group_name_H-M   'P 1'
#
loop_
_entity.id
_entity.type
_entity.pdbx_description
1 polymer ?
#
loop_
_entity_poly.entity_id
_entity_poly.type
_entity_poly.pdbx_seq_one_letter_code
_entity_poly.pdbx_strand_id
1 'polypeptide(L)'
;MPKSFAKKGIWVFDRGNDDKAFFKFLRRSAKVQFICRLRENRLVVIKETGAILKIKDILQGKYSVYLLNAHNTRVDIRFVYTLVIHKHLENKEPIRLLCWLKDDYS
;
A
#
# COMPACT_ATOMS: atom_id res chain seq x y z
N MET A 1 15.08 30.91 6.58
CA MET A 1 13.68 30.41 6.52
C MET A 1 13.74 28.93 6.13
N PRO A 2 13.35 27.98 6.99
CA PRO A 2 13.28 26.58 6.57
C PRO A 2 12.23 26.46 5.46
N LYS A 3 12.56 25.75 4.36
CA LYS A 3 11.63 25.48 3.27
C LYS A 3 10.41 24.76 3.86
N SER A 4 9.30 25.47 3.96
CA SER A 4 7.99 24.91 4.30
C SER A 4 7.67 23.85 3.25
N PHE A 5 7.76 22.57 3.61
CA PHE A 5 7.18 21.50 2.82
C PHE A 5 5.67 21.72 2.85
N ALA A 6 5.13 22.39 1.82
CA ALA A 6 3.76 22.88 1.73
C ALA A 6 2.71 21.75 1.74
N LYS A 7 2.60 21.02 2.86
CA LYS A 7 1.79 19.79 3.05
C LYS A 7 2.06 18.67 2.03
N LYS A 8 3.16 18.75 1.27
CA LYS A 8 3.62 17.75 0.29
C LYS A 8 4.54 16.71 0.95
N GLY A 9 4.02 16.01 1.96
CA GLY A 9 4.77 14.97 2.66
C GLY A 9 4.26 13.58 2.32
N ILE A 10 5.18 12.63 2.12
CA ILE A 10 4.87 11.20 2.09
C ILE A 10 5.10 10.63 3.48
N TRP A 11 4.06 10.06 4.07
CA TRP A 11 4.15 9.43 5.38
C TRP A 11 4.58 7.98 5.20
N VAL A 12 5.64 7.58 5.90
CA VAL A 12 6.19 6.23 5.78
C VAL A 12 5.93 5.46 7.07
N PHE A 13 5.35 4.27 6.94
CA PHE A 13 4.98 3.42 8.05
C PHE A 13 5.56 2.02 7.89
N ASP A 14 5.89 1.40 9.03
CA ASP A 14 6.30 0.00 9.08
C ASP A 14 5.09 -0.94 9.33
N ARG A 15 5.34 -2.25 9.27
CA ARG A 15 4.37 -3.36 9.39
C ARG A 15 3.45 -3.34 10.62
N GLY A 16 3.82 -2.57 11.66
CA GLY A 16 2.97 -2.35 12.83
C GLY A 16 1.63 -1.70 12.48
N ASN A 17 1.63 -0.89 11.41
CA ASN A 17 0.48 -0.10 10.98
C ASN A 17 -0.26 -0.71 9.78
N ASP A 18 -0.06 -2.00 9.54
CA ASP A 18 -0.72 -2.71 8.46
C ASP A 18 -2.19 -3.02 8.79
N ASP A 19 -3.03 -1.98 8.78
CA ASP A 19 -4.45 -2.05 9.11
C ASP A 19 -5.35 -1.31 8.08
N LYS A 20 -6.51 -1.91 7.78
CA LYS A 20 -7.44 -1.37 6.78
C LYS A 20 -8.15 -0.10 7.25
N ALA A 21 -8.50 -0.02 8.53
CA ALA A 21 -9.14 1.17 9.08
C ALA A 21 -8.15 2.33 9.14
N PHE A 22 -6.89 2.05 9.50
CA PHE A 22 -5.78 3.00 9.48
C PHE A 22 -5.57 3.58 8.09
N PHE A 23 -5.46 2.71 7.08
CA PHE A 23 -5.39 3.09 5.68
C PHE A 23 -6.56 4.00 5.28
N LYS A 24 -7.80 3.65 5.65
CA LYS A 24 -8.99 4.47 5.37
C LYS A 24 -8.90 5.84 6.03
N PHE A 25 -8.44 5.92 7.27
CA PHE A 25 -8.19 7.16 8.00
C PHE A 25 -7.17 8.05 7.27
N LEU A 26 -6.02 7.48 6.87
CA LEU A 26 -4.96 8.21 6.17
C LEU A 26 -5.49 8.90 4.90
N ARG A 27 -6.36 8.22 4.15
CA ARG A 27 -6.91 8.75 2.89
C ARG A 27 -8.07 9.72 3.06
N ARG A 28 -9.02 9.39 3.93
CA ARG A 28 -10.28 10.14 4.04
C ARG A 28 -10.19 11.28 5.05
N SER A 29 -9.59 11.02 6.20
CA SER A 29 -9.55 11.96 7.32
C SER A 29 -8.27 12.81 7.26
N ALA A 30 -7.11 12.16 7.30
CA ALA A 30 -5.83 12.87 7.27
C ALA A 30 -5.47 13.41 5.87
N LYS A 31 -6.00 12.78 4.81
CA LYS A 31 -5.77 13.12 3.40
C LYS A 31 -4.29 13.17 3.00
N VAL A 32 -3.47 12.29 3.59
CA VAL A 32 -2.01 12.23 3.36
C VAL A 32 -1.62 11.17 2.34
N GLN A 33 -0.53 11.42 1.62
CA GLN A 33 0.13 10.40 0.80
C GLN A 33 0.96 9.49 1.70
N PHE A 34 1.02 8.20 1.39
CA PHE A 34 1.76 7.28 2.24
C PHE A 34 2.37 6.10 1.52
N ILE A 35 3.41 5.55 2.16
CA ILE A 35 4.02 4.26 1.88
C ILE A 35 3.95 3.45 3.18
N CYS A 36 3.36 2.26 3.14
CA CYS A 36 3.30 1.36 4.29
C CYS A 36 3.94 0.02 3.95
N ARG A 37 4.84 -0.46 4.79
CA ARG A 37 5.28 -1.85 4.72
C ARG A 37 4.15 -2.77 5.15
N LEU A 38 3.88 -3.80 4.36
CA LEU A 38 2.79 -4.74 4.59
C LEU A 38 3.26 -6.01 5.29
N ARG A 39 2.34 -6.67 5.99
CA ARG A 39 2.49 -8.04 6.47
C ARG A 39 2.23 -9.01 5.34
N GLU A 40 2.94 -10.13 5.38
CA GLU A 40 2.95 -11.15 4.33
C GLU A 40 1.57 -11.84 4.12
N ASN A 41 0.73 -11.88 5.15
CA ASN A 41 -0.55 -12.59 5.16
C ASN A 41 -1.74 -11.74 4.67
N ARG A 42 -1.55 -10.46 4.35
CA ARG A 42 -2.65 -9.61 3.89
C ARG A 42 -3.11 -10.05 2.50
N LEU A 43 -4.44 -10.04 2.32
CA LEU A 43 -5.10 -10.26 1.04
C LEU A 43 -5.21 -8.94 0.28
N VAL A 44 -4.92 -9.01 -1.02
CA VAL A 44 -5.08 -7.93 -2.00
C VAL A 44 -5.79 -8.48 -3.23
N VAL A 45 -6.38 -7.58 -4.02
CA VAL A 45 -6.98 -7.92 -5.30
C VAL A 45 -6.17 -7.26 -6.40
N ILE A 46 -5.61 -8.04 -7.33
CA ILE A 46 -4.90 -7.50 -8.49
C ILE A 46 -5.93 -6.82 -9.40
N LYS A 47 -5.75 -5.53 -9.69
CA LYS A 47 -6.73 -4.74 -10.43
C LYS A 47 -6.94 -5.27 -11.84
N GLU A 48 -5.86 -5.70 -12.49
CA GLU A 48 -5.85 -6.13 -13.89
C GLU A 48 -6.58 -7.47 -14.09
N THR A 49 -6.49 -8.39 -13.13
CA THR A 49 -7.03 -9.75 -13.25
C THR A 49 -8.21 -10.05 -12.34
N GLY A 50 -8.45 -9.23 -11.32
CA GLY A 50 -9.44 -9.50 -10.27
C GLY A 50 -9.02 -10.62 -9.29
N ALA A 51 -7.82 -11.19 -9.44
CA ALA A 51 -7.35 -12.28 -8.60
C ALA A 51 -7.15 -11.82 -7.15
N ILE A 52 -7.66 -12.59 -6.19
CA ILE A 52 -7.46 -12.36 -4.76
C ILE A 52 -6.29 -13.21 -4.29
N LEU A 53 -5.21 -12.56 -3.86
CA LEU A 53 -3.95 -13.22 -3.49
C LEU A 53 -3.48 -12.73 -2.12
N LYS A 54 -2.80 -13.61 -1.36
CA LYS A 54 -1.98 -13.15 -0.24
C LYS A 54 -0.72 -12.51 -0.80
N ILE A 55 -0.26 -11.43 -0.20
CA ILE A 55 0.92 -10.70 -0.72
C ILE A 55 2.17 -11.58 -0.75
N LYS A 56 2.31 -12.53 0.18
CA LYS A 56 3.42 -13.48 0.17
C LYS A 56 3.53 -14.30 -1.12
N ASP A 57 2.39 -14.56 -1.78
CA ASP A 57 2.29 -15.43 -2.97
C ASP A 57 2.44 -14.64 -4.28
N ILE A 58 2.62 -13.32 -4.21
CA ILE A 58 2.78 -12.45 -5.37
C ILE A 58 4.27 -12.29 -5.69
N LEU A 59 4.62 -12.45 -6.96
CA LEU A 59 5.98 -12.29 -7.45
C LEU A 59 6.49 -10.85 -7.31
N GLN A 60 7.81 -10.68 -7.46
CA GLN A 60 8.43 -9.37 -7.50
C GLN A 60 7.85 -8.53 -8.65
N GLY A 61 7.52 -7.27 -8.37
CA GLY A 61 6.93 -6.39 -9.37
C GLY A 61 6.22 -5.19 -8.77
N LYS A 62 5.59 -4.42 -9.66
CA LYS A 62 4.69 -3.32 -9.31
C LYS A 62 3.29 -3.67 -9.82
N TYR A 63 2.29 -3.55 -8.96
CA TYR A 63 0.92 -3.97 -9.27
C TYR A 63 -0.05 -2.87 -8.85
N SER A 64 -1.09 -2.64 -9.67
CA SER A 64 -2.26 -1.89 -9.20
C SER A 64 -3.14 -2.84 -8.40
N VAL A 65 -3.47 -2.51 -7.16
CA VAL A 65 -4.27 -3.39 -6.31
C VAL A 65 -5.43 -2.66 -5.66
N TYR A 66 -6.47 -3.42 -5.36
CA TYR A 66 -7.50 -3.05 -4.40
C TYR A 66 -7.29 -3.76 -3.06
N LEU A 67 -7.83 -3.18 -2.01
CA LEU A 67 -7.96 -3.85 -0.72
C LEU A 67 -9.40 -4.34 -0.53
N LEU A 68 -9.57 -5.39 0.25
CA LEU A 68 -10.90 -5.79 0.70
C LEU A 68 -11.37 -4.91 1.87
N ASN A 69 -12.68 -4.87 2.12
CA ASN A 69 -13.29 -4.26 3.31
C ASN A 69 -12.77 -4.90 4.62
N ALA A 70 -13.12 -4.33 5.78
CA ALA A 70 -12.62 -4.78 7.08
C ALA A 70 -12.79 -6.31 7.30
N HIS A 71 -13.89 -6.89 6.84
CA HIS A 71 -14.23 -8.30 7.02
C HIS A 71 -13.76 -9.24 5.88
N ASN A 72 -13.00 -8.74 4.90
CA ASN A 72 -12.58 -9.51 3.71
C ASN A 72 -13.72 -10.07 2.84
N THR A 73 -14.94 -9.53 2.94
CA THR A 73 -16.11 -10.04 2.21
C THR A 73 -16.36 -9.34 0.88
N ARG A 74 -15.83 -8.12 0.69
CA ARG A 74 -16.05 -7.31 -0.52
C ARG A 74 -14.80 -6.53 -0.90
N VAL A 75 -14.58 -6.35 -2.20
CA VAL A 75 -13.51 -5.52 -2.74
C VAL A 75 -13.86 -4.04 -2.58
N ASP A 76 -12.94 -3.23 -2.06
CA ASP A 76 -13.10 -1.78 -1.97
C ASP A 76 -12.47 -1.09 -3.20
N ILE A 77 -13.29 -0.93 -4.25
CA ILE A 77 -12.87 -0.36 -5.54
C ILE A 77 -12.68 1.16 -5.53
N ARG A 78 -13.02 1.84 -4.43
CA ARG A 78 -12.94 3.31 -4.33
C ARG A 78 -11.50 3.83 -4.32
N PHE A 79 -10.54 2.96 -4.04
CA PHE A 79 -9.14 3.33 -3.92
C PHE A 79 -8.27 2.30 -4.62
N VAL A 80 -7.46 2.77 -5.57
CA VAL A 80 -6.38 1.98 -6.19
C VAL A 80 -5.09 2.28 -5.44
N TYR A 81 -4.34 1.23 -5.12
CA TYR A 81 -3.00 1.34 -4.54
C TYR A 81 -1.97 0.83 -5.52
N THR A 82 -0.74 1.28 -5.35
CA THR A 82 0.41 0.61 -5.95
C THR A 82 1.00 -0.33 -4.91
N LEU A 83 1.06 -1.62 -5.21
CA LEU A 83 1.81 -2.61 -4.45
C LEU A 83 3.19 -2.77 -5.11
N VAL A 84 4.25 -2.49 -4.36
CA VAL A 84 5.63 -2.71 -4.79
C VAL A 84 6.20 -3.88 -4.00
N ILE A 85 6.60 -4.93 -4.70
CA ILE A 85 7.33 -6.06 -4.15
C ILE A 85 8.73 -6.02 -4.73
N HIS A 86 9.76 -6.01 -3.87
CA HIS A 86 11.14 -5.89 -4.31
C HIS A 86 12.09 -6.74 -3.46
N LYS A 87 12.89 -7.58 -4.09
CA LYS A 87 13.99 -8.29 -3.42
C LYS A 87 15.18 -7.34 -3.31
N HIS A 88 15.42 -6.86 -2.09
CA HIS A 88 16.47 -5.89 -1.79
C HIS A 88 17.73 -6.52 -1.16
N LEU A 89 17.60 -7.71 -0.57
CA LEU A 89 18.69 -8.46 0.06
C LEU A 89 18.62 -9.93 -0.37
N GLU A 90 19.77 -10.54 -0.63
CA GLU A 90 19.87 -11.88 -1.20
C GLU A 90 19.25 -12.96 -0.31
N ASN A 91 19.49 -12.86 1.01
CA ASN A 91 19.09 -13.81 2.05
C ASN A 91 17.83 -13.38 2.82
N LYS A 92 17.03 -12.46 2.28
CA LYS A 92 15.80 -11.99 2.93
C LYS A 92 14.62 -12.05 1.99
N GLU A 93 13.47 -12.23 2.61
CA GLU A 93 12.18 -12.08 1.93
C GLU A 93 12.04 -10.70 1.28
N PRO A 94 11.38 -10.61 0.11
CA PRO A 94 11.10 -9.34 -0.54
C PRO A 94 10.37 -8.35 0.39
N ILE A 95 10.76 -7.08 0.31
CA ILE A 95 9.98 -6.01 0.93
C ILE A 95 8.70 -5.82 0.14
N ARG A 96 7.60 -5.60 0.84
CA ARG A 96 6.25 -5.42 0.29
C ARG A 96 5.71 -4.10 0.78
N LEU A 97 5.51 -3.15 -0.13
CA LEU A 97 5.11 -1.78 0.17
C LEU A 97 3.77 -1.48 -0.50
N LEU A 98 2.81 -0.98 0.29
CA LEU A 98 1.59 -0.37 -0.23
C LEU A 98 1.77 1.13 -0.33
N CYS A 99 1.53 1.66 -1.52
CA CYS A 99 1.66 3.08 -1.78
C CYS A 99 0.30 3.66 -2.16
N TRP A 100 -0.02 4.82 -1.59
CA TRP A 100 -1.07 5.71 -2.08
C TRP A 100 -0.47 7.10 -2.25
N LEU A 101 0.00 7.34 -3.47
CA LEU A 101 0.64 8.58 -3.89
C LEU A 101 -0.29 9.25 -4.90
N LYS A 102 -0.44 10.57 -4.81
CA LYS A 102 -1.29 11.41 -5.65
C LYS A 102 -0.49 12.31 -6.56
N ASP A 103 0.66 12.74 -6.09
CA ASP A 103 1.55 13.61 -6.84
C ASP A 103 2.50 12.73 -7.65
N ASP A 104 2.73 13.13 -8.90
CA ASP A 104 3.82 12.57 -9.69
C ASP A 104 5.14 13.06 -9.07
N TYR A 105 5.86 12.15 -8.44
CA TYR A 105 7.24 12.36 -8.02
C TYR A 105 8.13 11.90 -9.17
N SER A 106 8.20 12.72 -10.22
CA SER A 106 9.12 12.59 -11.35
C SER A 106 10.45 13.28 -11.05
#